data_AF-A0A6B3FYQ4-F1
#
_entry.id   AF-A0A6B3FYQ4-F1
#
_cell.length_a   1.000
_cell.length_b   1.000
_cell.length_c   1.000
_cell.angle_alpha   90.00
_cell.angle_beta   90.00
_cell.angle_gamma   90.00
#
_symmetry.space_group_name_H-M   'P 1'
#
loop_
_entity.id
_entity.type
_entity.pdbx_description
1 polymer ?
#
loop_
_entity_poly.entity_id
_entity_poly.type
_entity_poly.pdbx_seq_one_letter_code
_entity_poly.pdbx_strand_id
1 'polypeptide(L)'
;SDDFRIILEEARTVCGEAALLAPGDPVPYIVELAVARGLGYTPEQFDQLWAKIIDRAPAHLGAHIAALHFHSERWHGSRKDAEAFATAAAARAPQGSLLAALPLFAVYEHLPEVNLVQGFYRSQVVTKAVEGAMFAVHAARQDDPMLAHVRHLLVLFLVH
;
A
#
# COMPACT_ATOMS: atom_id res chain seq x y z
N SER A 1 6.41 16.22 19.27
CA SER A 1 6.17 17.61 19.70
C SER A 1 4.69 17.88 19.61
N ASP A 2 4.15 18.79 20.42
CA ASP A 2 2.79 19.28 20.24
C ASP A 2 2.60 19.90 18.85
N ASP A 3 3.64 20.56 18.29
CA ASP A 3 3.60 21.13 16.93
C ASP A 3 3.31 20.06 15.86
N PHE A 4 3.91 18.87 15.98
CA PHE A 4 3.70 17.78 15.04
C PHE A 4 2.25 17.29 15.07
N ARG A 5 1.68 17.16 16.27
CA ARG A 5 0.28 16.77 16.44
C ARG A 5 -0.67 17.84 15.92
N ILE A 6 -0.39 19.13 16.16
CA ILE A 6 -1.18 20.26 15.64
C ILE A 6 -1.22 20.23 14.11
N ILE A 7 -0.08 20.07 13.44
CA ILE A 7 0.01 20.01 11.98
C ILE A 7 -0.84 18.86 11.41
N LEU A 8 -0.80 17.68 12.04
CA LEU A 8 -1.58 16.53 11.59
C LEU A 8 -3.09 16.69 11.84
N GLU A 9 -3.47 17.34 12.93
CA GLU A 9 -4.87 17.69 13.23
C GLU A 9 -5.44 18.70 12.22
N GLU A 10 -4.63 19.70 11.82
CA GLU A 10 -4.97 20.62 10.73
C GLU A 10 -5.08 19.88 9.39
N ALA A 11 -4.13 18.99 9.08
CA ALA A 11 -4.17 18.18 7.87
C ALA A 11 -5.41 17.29 7.80
N ARG A 12 -5.84 16.70 8.93
CA ARG A 12 -7.10 15.94 9.04
C ARG A 12 -8.30 16.81 8.68
N THR A 13 -8.34 18.04 9.20
CA THR A 13 -9.42 19.00 8.93
C THR A 13 -9.48 19.32 7.43
N VAL A 14 -8.34 19.64 6.81
CA VAL A 14 -8.25 19.93 5.38
C VAL A 14 -8.66 18.74 4.52
N CYS A 15 -8.30 17.50 4.90
CA CYS A 15 -8.77 16.30 4.21
C CYS A 15 -10.30 16.19 4.26
N GLY A 16 -10.90 16.48 5.43
CA GLY A 16 -12.36 16.51 5.60
C GLY A 16 -13.04 17.55 4.72
N GLU A 17 -12.50 18.77 4.66
CA GLU A 17 -13.02 19.84 3.81
C GLU A 17 -12.92 19.48 2.31
N ALA A 18 -11.77 18.95 1.88
CA ALA A 18 -11.58 18.49 0.51
C ALA A 18 -12.56 17.36 0.12
N ALA A 19 -12.82 16.44 1.05
CA ALA A 19 -13.80 15.37 0.86
C ALA A 19 -15.24 15.90 0.70
N LEU A 20 -15.60 17.01 1.36
CA LEU A 20 -16.91 17.65 1.19
C LEU A 20 -17.03 18.35 -0.18
N LEU A 21 -15.94 18.92 -0.70
CA LEU A 21 -15.90 19.57 -2.00
C LEU A 21 -15.94 18.57 -3.17
N ALA A 22 -15.37 17.37 -2.99
CA ALA A 22 -15.37 16.32 -4.00
C ALA A 22 -15.73 14.94 -3.40
N PRO A 23 -17.02 14.67 -3.08
CA PRO A 23 -17.42 13.48 -2.33
C PRO A 23 -17.10 12.14 -3.02
N GLY A 24 -16.95 12.13 -4.34
CA GLY A 24 -16.58 10.93 -5.12
C GLY A 24 -15.08 10.71 -5.30
N ASP A 25 -14.25 11.69 -4.94
CA ASP A 25 -12.80 11.60 -5.09
C ASP A 25 -12.19 10.79 -3.93
N PRO A 26 -11.41 9.72 -4.19
CA PRO A 26 -10.72 8.98 -3.13
C PRO A 26 -9.54 9.74 -2.53
N VAL A 27 -8.97 10.74 -3.22
CA VAL A 27 -7.69 11.38 -2.87
C VAL A 27 -7.66 11.95 -1.46
N PRO A 28 -8.68 12.70 -0.97
CA PRO A 28 -8.64 13.22 0.39
C PRO A 28 -8.48 12.13 1.45
N TYR A 29 -9.14 10.99 1.27
CA TYR A 29 -9.04 9.85 2.18
C TYR A 29 -7.70 9.12 2.07
N ILE A 30 -7.14 9.01 0.86
CA ILE A 30 -5.80 8.44 0.64
C ILE A 30 -4.74 9.29 1.34
N VAL A 31 -4.85 10.63 1.25
CA VAL A 31 -3.96 11.56 1.95
C VAL A 31 -4.11 11.42 3.47
N GLU A 32 -5.35 11.27 3.96
CA GLU A 32 -5.62 11.05 5.39
C GLU A 32 -4.96 9.77 5.94
N LEU A 33 -4.64 8.74 5.13
CA LEU A 33 -3.91 7.56 5.61
C LEU A 33 -2.54 7.90 6.22
N ALA A 34 -1.84 8.92 5.69
CA ALA A 34 -0.59 9.39 6.27
C ALA A 34 -0.82 10.10 7.61
N VAL A 35 -1.92 10.85 7.72
CA VAL A 35 -2.34 11.53 8.96
C VAL A 35 -2.75 10.51 10.02
N ALA A 36 -3.53 9.50 9.65
CA ALA A 36 -3.97 8.41 10.51
C ALA A 36 -2.79 7.69 11.16
N ARG A 37 -1.75 7.40 10.37
CA ARG A 37 -0.51 6.81 10.87
C ARG A 37 0.25 7.75 11.82
N GLY A 38 0.34 9.03 11.49
CA GLY A 38 1.04 10.01 12.32
C GLY A 38 0.32 10.33 13.65
N LEU A 39 -1.01 10.26 13.66
CA LEU A 39 -1.85 10.46 14.86
C LEU A 39 -2.10 9.17 15.65
N GLY A 40 -1.67 8.02 15.14
CA GLY A 40 -1.85 6.73 15.80
C GLY A 40 -3.32 6.32 15.89
N TYR A 41 -4.05 6.39 14.78
CA TYR A 41 -5.43 5.89 14.69
C TYR A 41 -5.54 4.45 15.21
N THR A 42 -6.64 4.15 15.88
CA THR A 42 -6.97 2.76 16.24
C THR A 42 -7.32 1.94 14.99
N PRO A 43 -7.27 0.60 15.06
CA PRO A 43 -7.71 -0.24 13.96
C PRO A 43 -9.12 0.10 13.44
N GLU A 44 -10.06 0.42 14.35
CA GLU A 44 -11.43 0.77 13.98
C GLU A 44 -11.51 2.10 13.24
N GLN A 45 -10.70 3.10 13.64
CA GLN A 45 -10.63 4.38 12.94
C GLN A 45 -10.01 4.21 11.55
N PHE A 46 -8.98 3.37 11.44
CA PHE A 46 -8.40 3.01 10.16
C PHE A 46 -9.39 2.30 9.26
N ASP A 47 -10.13 1.31 9.76
CA ASP A 47 -11.12 0.56 8.98
C ASP A 47 -12.22 1.48 8.43
N GLN A 48 -12.68 2.45 9.23
CA GLN A 48 -13.64 3.46 8.78
C GLN A 48 -13.08 4.35 7.66
N LEU A 49 -11.81 4.74 7.76
CA LEU A 49 -11.15 5.52 6.71
C LEU A 49 -10.94 4.68 5.45
N TRP A 50 -10.48 3.44 5.61
CA TRP A 50 -10.22 2.50 4.53
C TRP A 50 -11.49 2.15 3.77
N ALA A 51 -12.62 1.95 4.45
CA ALA A 51 -13.93 1.74 3.82
C ALA A 51 -14.29 2.87 2.85
N LYS A 52 -14.05 4.13 3.23
CA LYS A 52 -14.32 5.28 2.34
C LYS A 52 -13.49 5.24 1.06
N ILE A 53 -12.25 4.74 1.13
CA ILE A 53 -11.37 4.57 -0.03
C ILE A 53 -11.86 3.41 -0.89
N ILE A 54 -12.17 2.27 -0.29
CA ILE A 54 -12.65 1.07 -1.02
C ILE A 54 -13.97 1.33 -1.72
N ASP A 55 -14.88 2.10 -1.12
CA ASP A 55 -16.16 2.48 -1.75
C ASP A 55 -15.97 3.33 -3.02
N ARG A 56 -14.85 4.07 -3.12
CA ARG A 56 -14.59 5.00 -4.23
C ARG A 56 -13.65 4.43 -5.28
N ALA A 57 -12.58 3.77 -4.84
CA ALA A 57 -11.49 3.34 -5.70
C ALA A 57 -10.88 2.01 -5.21
N PRO A 58 -11.65 0.90 -5.27
CA PRO A 58 -11.26 -0.40 -4.70
C PRO A 58 -10.02 -1.02 -5.36
N ALA A 59 -9.64 -0.56 -6.55
CA ALA A 59 -8.47 -1.04 -7.29
C ALA A 59 -7.27 -0.07 -7.29
N HIS A 60 -7.31 1.02 -6.50
CA HIS A 60 -6.29 2.06 -6.52
C HIS A 60 -4.99 1.59 -5.84
N LEU A 61 -3.97 1.24 -6.64
CA LEU A 61 -2.72 0.67 -6.12
C LEU A 61 -2.00 1.62 -5.14
N GLY A 62 -1.94 2.93 -5.43
CA GLY A 62 -1.31 3.89 -4.54
C GLY A 62 -1.98 3.96 -3.15
N ALA A 63 -3.28 3.69 -3.08
CA ALA A 63 -4.02 3.65 -1.82
C ALA A 63 -3.67 2.40 -1.01
N HIS A 64 -3.56 1.27 -1.70
CA HIS A 64 -3.16 0.00 -1.08
C HIS A 64 -1.71 0.03 -0.58
N ILE A 65 -0.79 0.68 -1.31
CA ILE A 65 0.58 0.90 -0.84
C ILE A 65 0.58 1.79 0.41
N ALA A 66 -0.19 2.90 0.40
CA ALA A 66 -0.30 3.77 1.57
C ALA A 66 -0.89 3.05 2.80
N ALA A 67 -1.91 2.21 2.60
CA ALA A 67 -2.53 1.40 3.63
C ALA A 67 -1.63 0.28 4.17
N LEU A 68 -0.78 -0.32 3.31
CA LEU A 68 0.16 -1.37 3.69
C LEU A 68 1.07 -0.93 4.85
N HIS A 69 1.52 0.33 4.86
CA HIS A 69 2.34 0.85 5.95
C HIS A 69 1.64 0.78 7.30
N PHE A 70 0.32 0.96 7.37
CA PHE A 70 -0.43 0.86 8.63
C PHE A 70 -0.38 -0.55 9.22
N HIS A 71 -0.41 -1.57 8.36
CA HIS A 71 -0.35 -2.99 8.76
C HIS A 71 1.07 -3.51 8.99
N SER A 72 2.11 -2.75 8.67
CA SER A 72 3.51 -3.20 8.79
C SER A 72 4.04 -3.14 10.22
N GLU A 73 5.05 -3.96 10.50
CA GLU A 73 5.71 -4.07 11.81
C GLU A 73 6.35 -2.75 12.28
N ARG A 74 6.78 -1.92 11.33
CA ARG A 74 7.39 -0.61 11.61
C ARG A 74 6.40 0.38 12.25
N TRP A 75 5.11 0.08 12.19
CA TRP A 75 4.05 0.98 12.64
C TRP A 75 3.11 0.27 13.62
N HIS A 76 1.88 -0.03 13.21
CA HIS A 76 0.84 -0.50 14.11
C HIS A 76 0.55 -2.01 13.99
N GLY A 77 1.21 -2.71 13.07
CA GLY A 77 0.90 -4.11 12.76
C GLY A 77 2.09 -5.05 12.88
N SER A 78 2.11 -6.06 12.03
CA SER A 78 3.16 -7.08 11.97
C SER A 78 3.43 -7.47 10.52
N ARG A 79 4.57 -8.09 10.25
CA ARG A 79 4.86 -8.66 8.93
C ARG A 79 3.74 -9.57 8.41
N LYS A 80 3.13 -10.34 9.32
CA LYS A 80 2.02 -11.25 9.00
C LYS A 80 0.76 -10.47 8.59
N ASP A 81 0.46 -9.36 9.24
CA ASP A 81 -0.72 -8.54 8.93
C ASP A 81 -0.54 -7.83 7.58
N ALA A 82 0.64 -7.30 7.32
CA ALA A 82 0.98 -6.72 6.03
C ALA A 82 0.91 -7.75 4.88
N GLU A 83 1.43 -8.96 5.10
CA GLU A 83 1.33 -10.07 4.13
C GLU A 83 -0.12 -10.49 3.90
N ALA A 84 -0.92 -10.61 4.96
CA ALA A 84 -2.33 -10.96 4.86
C ALA A 84 -3.12 -9.90 4.09
N PHE A 85 -2.90 -8.61 4.39
CA PHE A 85 -3.50 -7.49 3.67
C PHE A 85 -3.13 -7.53 2.18
N ALA A 86 -1.84 -7.65 1.87
CA ALA A 86 -1.35 -7.64 0.49
C ALA A 86 -1.87 -8.84 -0.32
N THR A 87 -1.89 -10.02 0.29
CA THR A 87 -2.40 -11.25 -0.34
C THR A 87 -3.90 -11.15 -0.58
N ALA A 88 -4.67 -10.64 0.37
CA ALA A 88 -6.12 -10.47 0.22
C ALA A 88 -6.47 -9.45 -0.88
N ALA A 89 -5.72 -8.36 -0.98
CA ALA A 89 -5.88 -7.37 -2.05
C ALA A 89 -5.51 -7.94 -3.42
N ALA A 90 -4.39 -8.67 -3.53
CA ALA A 90 -3.98 -9.33 -4.77
C ALA A 90 -5.00 -10.38 -5.24
N ALA A 91 -5.56 -11.17 -4.32
CA ALA A 91 -6.57 -12.18 -4.64
C ALA A 91 -7.89 -11.59 -5.16
N ARG A 92 -8.22 -10.35 -4.77
CA ARG A 92 -9.40 -9.61 -5.23
C ARG A 92 -9.12 -8.67 -6.40
N ALA A 93 -7.89 -8.68 -6.95
CA ALA A 93 -7.49 -7.78 -8.00
C ALA A 93 -8.36 -7.98 -9.26
N PRO A 94 -9.03 -6.93 -9.77
CA PRO A 94 -9.68 -7.01 -11.06
C PRO A 94 -8.69 -7.34 -12.18
N GLN A 95 -9.17 -7.94 -13.27
CA GLN A 95 -8.32 -8.19 -14.43
C GLN A 95 -7.67 -6.89 -14.94
N GLY A 96 -6.37 -6.93 -15.18
CA GLY A 96 -5.58 -5.76 -15.61
C GLY A 96 -5.23 -4.77 -14.49
N SER A 97 -5.60 -5.05 -13.24
CA SER A 97 -5.16 -4.26 -12.09
C SER A 97 -3.73 -4.59 -11.69
N LEU A 98 -2.98 -3.57 -11.27
CA LEU A 98 -1.66 -3.75 -10.67
C LEU A 98 -1.68 -4.26 -9.23
N LEU A 99 -2.86 -4.46 -8.62
CA LEU A 99 -2.97 -4.97 -7.24
C LEU A 99 -2.36 -6.37 -7.05
N ALA A 100 -2.26 -7.19 -8.10
CA ALA A 100 -1.56 -8.48 -8.01
C ALA A 100 -0.04 -8.32 -7.72
N ALA A 101 0.52 -7.12 -7.89
CA ALA A 101 1.90 -6.80 -7.51
C ALA A 101 2.07 -6.43 -6.03
N LEU A 102 0.99 -6.14 -5.30
CA LEU A 102 1.06 -5.64 -3.93
C LEU A 102 1.86 -6.55 -2.96
N PRO A 103 1.84 -7.89 -3.07
CA PRO A 103 2.69 -8.76 -2.26
C PRO A 103 4.19 -8.46 -2.39
N LEU A 104 4.66 -8.00 -3.56
CA LEU A 104 6.06 -7.60 -3.73
C LEU A 104 6.41 -6.34 -2.93
N PHE A 105 5.47 -5.40 -2.80
CA PHE A 105 5.63 -4.24 -1.92
C PHE A 105 5.64 -4.65 -0.45
N ALA A 106 4.83 -5.64 -0.05
CA ALA A 106 4.86 -6.16 1.32
C ALA A 106 6.18 -6.86 1.66
N VAL A 107 6.77 -7.60 0.69
CA VAL A 107 8.12 -8.16 0.83
C VAL A 107 9.16 -7.05 0.98
N TYR A 108 9.08 -6.01 0.13
CA TYR A 108 10.00 -4.87 0.17
C TYR A 108 9.98 -4.13 1.50
N GLU A 109 8.79 -3.85 2.03
CA GLU A 109 8.59 -3.15 3.31
C GLU A 109 9.25 -3.88 4.49
N HIS A 110 9.43 -5.21 4.39
CA HIS A 110 9.99 -6.06 5.43
C HIS A 110 11.33 -6.69 5.02
N LEU A 111 12.06 -6.07 4.09
CA LEU A 111 13.42 -6.50 3.79
C LEU A 111 14.31 -6.31 5.03
N PRO A 112 15.07 -7.33 5.45
CA PRO A 112 16.00 -7.19 6.56
C PRO A 112 17.09 -6.15 6.25
N GLU A 113 17.41 -5.31 7.23
CA GLU A 113 18.41 -4.23 7.10
C GLU A 113 19.85 -4.74 6.89
N VAL A 114 20.14 -6.01 7.20
CA VAL A 114 21.50 -6.57 7.14
C VAL A 114 21.52 -7.97 6.50
N ASN A 115 22.42 -8.17 5.54
CA ASN A 115 22.74 -9.42 4.84
C ASN A 115 21.57 -10.17 4.19
N LEU A 116 21.15 -9.68 3.02
CA LEU A 116 20.34 -10.46 2.08
C LEU A 116 21.22 -11.56 1.47
N VAL A 117 21.15 -12.77 2.03
CA VAL A 117 21.75 -13.95 1.41
C VAL A 117 20.97 -14.31 0.15
N GLN A 118 21.65 -14.79 -0.89
CA GLN A 118 21.04 -15.28 -2.15
C GLN A 118 19.83 -16.22 -1.94
N GLY A 119 19.81 -16.98 -0.85
CA GLY A 119 18.68 -17.85 -0.49
C GLY A 119 17.37 -17.12 -0.20
N PHE A 120 17.41 -15.85 0.22
CA PHE A 120 16.21 -15.04 0.48
C PHE A 120 15.42 -14.77 -0.81
N TYR A 121 16.10 -14.33 -1.86
CA TYR A 121 15.49 -14.03 -3.16
C TYR A 121 14.88 -15.25 -3.85
N ARG A 122 15.38 -16.45 -3.51
CA ARG A 122 14.87 -17.73 -4.01
C ARG A 122 13.79 -18.35 -3.12
N SER A 123 13.42 -17.69 -2.03
CA SER A 123 12.36 -18.19 -1.16
C SER A 123 11.02 -18.18 -1.88
N GLN A 124 10.15 -19.14 -1.56
CA GLN A 124 8.83 -19.25 -2.21
C GLN A 124 7.99 -17.97 -2.06
N VAL A 125 8.15 -17.25 -0.95
CA VAL A 125 7.45 -15.99 -0.70
C VAL A 125 7.88 -14.92 -1.72
N VAL A 126 9.19 -14.74 -1.91
CA VAL A 126 9.73 -13.77 -2.87
C VAL A 126 9.38 -14.18 -4.30
N THR A 127 9.59 -15.46 -4.65
CA THR A 127 9.29 -15.94 -6.01
C THR A 127 7.83 -15.71 -6.40
N LYS A 128 6.87 -16.05 -5.53
CA LYS A 128 5.44 -15.82 -5.81
C LYS A 128 5.10 -14.34 -5.92
N ALA A 129 5.72 -13.49 -5.09
CA ALA A 129 5.51 -12.05 -5.15
C ALA A 129 6.05 -11.45 -6.46
N VAL A 130 7.22 -11.89 -6.91
CA VAL A 130 7.81 -11.49 -8.19
C VAL A 130 6.94 -11.96 -9.36
N GLU A 131 6.47 -13.21 -9.35
CA GLU A 131 5.56 -13.75 -10.37
C GLU A 131 4.25 -12.95 -10.45
N GLY A 132 3.65 -12.64 -9.30
CA GLY A 132 2.44 -11.80 -9.22
C GLY A 132 2.65 -10.41 -9.80
N ALA A 133 3.79 -9.78 -9.50
CA ALA A 133 4.14 -8.47 -10.06
C ALA A 133 4.45 -8.52 -11.57
N MET A 134 5.11 -9.55 -12.06
CA MET A 134 5.35 -9.77 -13.50
C MET A 134 4.02 -9.97 -14.24
N PHE A 135 3.12 -10.78 -13.70
CA PHE A 135 1.78 -10.96 -14.23
C PHE A 135 1.01 -9.63 -14.27
N ALA A 136 1.04 -8.87 -13.19
CA ALA A 136 0.40 -7.57 -13.08
C ALA A 136 0.89 -6.60 -14.17
N VAL A 137 2.21 -6.46 -14.35
CA VAL A 137 2.80 -5.57 -15.36
C VAL A 137 2.47 -6.02 -16.78
N HIS A 138 2.37 -7.33 -17.02
CA HIS A 138 2.01 -7.85 -18.34
C HIS A 138 0.53 -7.61 -18.69
N ALA A 139 -0.36 -7.72 -17.70
CA ALA A 139 -1.80 -7.56 -17.89
C ALA A 139 -2.30 -6.11 -17.79
N ALA A 140 -1.52 -5.21 -17.20
CA ALA A 140 -1.93 -3.83 -16.96
C ALA A 140 -2.08 -3.01 -18.25
N ARG A 141 -2.95 -1.99 -18.18
CA ARG A 141 -3.06 -0.97 -19.24
C ARG A 141 -1.71 -0.25 -19.42
N GLN A 142 -1.35 0.05 -20.66
CA GLN A 142 -0.03 0.60 -21.00
C GLN A 142 0.21 1.99 -20.38
N ASP A 143 -0.86 2.74 -20.16
CA ASP A 143 -0.88 4.09 -19.61
C ASP A 143 -1.19 4.12 -18.09
N ASP A 144 -1.14 2.96 -17.39
CA ASP A 144 -1.36 2.95 -15.95
C ASP A 144 -0.27 3.79 -15.25
N PRO A 145 -0.65 4.81 -14.44
CA PRO A 145 0.33 5.71 -13.83
C PRO A 145 1.25 5.00 -12.83
N MET A 146 0.84 3.84 -12.29
CA MET A 146 1.65 3.09 -11.34
C MET A 146 2.55 2.03 -12.00
N LEU A 147 2.48 1.86 -13.33
CA LEU A 147 3.23 0.81 -14.03
C LEU A 147 4.74 0.97 -13.86
N ALA A 148 5.24 2.21 -13.89
CA ALA A 148 6.65 2.52 -13.65
C ALA A 148 7.10 2.16 -12.23
N HIS A 149 6.25 2.39 -11.23
CA HIS A 149 6.54 2.05 -9.84
C HIS A 149 6.68 0.54 -9.65
N VAL A 150 5.79 -0.26 -10.23
CA VAL A 150 5.87 -1.73 -10.15
C VAL A 150 7.09 -2.26 -10.88
N ARG A 151 7.40 -1.73 -12.08
CA ARG A 151 8.60 -2.10 -12.85
C ARG A 151 9.90 -1.79 -12.11
N HIS A 152 9.97 -0.62 -11.46
CA HIS A 152 11.14 -0.24 -10.67
C HIS A 152 11.38 -1.24 -9.53
N LEU A 153 10.32 -1.62 -8.81
CA LEU A 153 10.42 -2.60 -7.75
C LEU A 153 10.81 -3.99 -8.28
N LEU A 154 10.23 -4.43 -9.41
CA LEU A 154 10.62 -5.68 -10.05
C LEU A 154 12.11 -5.74 -10.38
N VAL A 155 12.68 -4.66 -10.90
CA VAL A 155 14.11 -4.59 -11.22
C VAL A 155 14.95 -4.89 -9.97
N LEU A 156 14.60 -4.32 -8.81
CA LEU A 156 15.32 -4.58 -7.55
C LEU A 156 15.37 -6.08 -7.19
N PHE A 157 14.29 -6.82 -7.45
CA PHE A 157 14.21 -8.25 -7.10
C PHE A 157 14.73 -9.19 -8.19
N LEU A 158 14.84 -8.73 -9.45
CA LEU A 158 15.30 -9.55 -10.56
C LEU A 158 16.83 -9.49 -10.79
N VAL A 159 17.50 -8.49 -10.23
CA VAL A 159 18.96 -8.29 -10.36
C VAL A 159 19.76 -8.82 -9.16
N HIS A 160 19.10 -9.51 -8.22
CA HIS A 160 19.69 -10.09 -7.02
C HIS A 160 19.43 -11.59 -6.98
#